data_AF-A0A1Q8SZR1-F1
#
_entry.id   AF-A0A1Q8SZR1-F1
#
_cell.length_a   1.000
_cell.length_b   1.000
_cell.length_c   1.000
_cell.angle_alpha   90.00
_cell.angle_beta   90.00
_cell.angle_gamma   90.00
#
_symmetry.space_group_name_H-M   'P 1'
#
loop_
_entity.id
_entity.type
_entity.pdbx_description
1 polymer ?
#
loop_
_entity_poly.entity_id
_entity_poly.type
_entity_poly.pdbx_seq_one_letter_code
_entity_poly.pdbx_strand_id
1 'polypeptide(L)'
;MRLAIALIGIALVYACDLLEERRAEIVRVIVAIITVALLTACESVPTSTPPPVIDNEPPVVICAIPAGMTESKAEPSKPIGNYSQRDVGLYLQALHRWGSRGWLRLARVDERSRECQARALAPNEP
;
A
#
# COMPACT_ATOMS: atom_id res chain seq x y z
N MET A 1 -4.72 -2.14 -4.00
CA MET A 1 -6.00 -2.72 -4.49
C MET A 1 -6.05 -2.87 -6.02
N ARG A 2 -5.65 -1.85 -6.79
CA ARG A 2 -5.63 -1.89 -8.28
C ARG A 2 -4.76 -3.00 -8.88
N LEU A 3 -3.62 -3.31 -8.26
CA LEU A 3 -2.72 -4.38 -8.73
C LEU A 3 -3.29 -5.78 -8.50
N ALA A 4 -4.07 -5.98 -7.43
CA ALA A 4 -4.60 -7.29 -7.07
C ALA A 4 -5.69 -7.74 -8.07
N ILE A 5 -6.53 -6.82 -8.52
CA ILE A 5 -7.60 -7.10 -9.49
C ILE A 5 -7.00 -7.47 -10.86
N ALA A 6 -5.95 -6.76 -11.29
CA ALA A 6 -5.26 -7.05 -12.55
C ALA A 6 -4.59 -8.44 -12.52
N LEU A 7 -3.94 -8.80 -11.40
CA LEU A 7 -3.27 -10.08 -11.26
C LEU A 7 -4.26 -11.27 -11.19
N ILE A 8 -5.42 -11.09 -10.55
CA ILE A 8 -6.49 -12.10 -10.51
C ILE A 8 -7.07 -12.32 -11.92
N GLY A 9 -7.26 -11.26 -12.70
CA GLY A 9 -7.70 -11.35 -14.09
C GLY A 9 -6.72 -12.12 -14.97
N ILE A 10 -5.41 -11.82 -14.87
CA ILE A 10 -4.37 -12.53 -15.62
C ILE A 10 -4.29 -14.01 -15.21
N ALA A 11 -4.38 -14.33 -13.91
CA ALA A 11 -4.34 -15.70 -13.42
C ALA A 11 -5.53 -16.55 -13.91
N LEU A 12 -6.73 -15.95 -14.01
CA LEU A 12 -7.92 -16.61 -14.56
C LEU A 12 -7.80 -16.91 -16.05
N VAL A 13 -7.11 -16.05 -16.82
CA VAL A 13 -6.82 -16.28 -18.25
C VAL A 13 -5.87 -17.48 -18.42
N TYR A 14 -4.78 -17.52 -17.64
CA TYR A 14 -3.83 -18.65 -17.68
C TYR A 14 -4.43 -19.97 -17.19
N ALA A 15 -5.34 -19.92 -16.21
CA ALA A 15 -6.04 -21.10 -15.71
C ALA A 15 -7.09 -21.63 -16.71
N CYS A 16 -7.74 -20.75 -17.50
CA CYS A 16 -8.66 -21.16 -18.57
C CYS A 16 -7.93 -21.80 -19.75
N ASP A 17 -6.70 -21.38 -20.06
CA ASP A 17 -5.89 -21.96 -21.15
C ASP A 17 -5.46 -23.42 -20.89
N LEU A 18 -5.54 -23.90 -19.64
CA LEU A 18 -5.25 -25.29 -19.28
C LEU A 18 -6.46 -26.24 -19.45
N LEU A 19 -7.66 -25.72 -19.76
CA LEU A 19 -8.88 -26.50 -19.88
C LEU A 19 -9.47 -26.40 -21.31
N GLU A 20 -8.98 -27.29 -22.17
CA GLU A 20 -9.70 -27.95 -23.27
C GLU A 20 -9.95 -27.17 -24.59
N GLU A 21 -9.23 -27.61 -25.63
CA GLU A 21 -8.92 -26.92 -26.91
C GLU A 21 -10.10 -26.47 -27.81
N ARG A 22 -11.37 -26.77 -27.48
CA ARG A 22 -12.51 -26.32 -28.33
C ARG A 22 -13.41 -25.26 -27.70
N ARG A 23 -13.24 -24.93 -26.42
CA ARG A 23 -14.05 -23.91 -25.72
C ARG A 23 -13.27 -22.66 -25.33
N ALA A 24 -11.96 -22.64 -25.56
CA ALA A 24 -11.05 -21.57 -25.16
C ALA A 24 -11.39 -20.21 -25.81
N GLU A 25 -11.77 -20.18 -27.09
CA GLU A 25 -12.07 -18.91 -27.79
C GLU A 25 -13.31 -18.19 -27.22
N ILE A 26 -14.38 -18.94 -26.94
CA ILE A 26 -15.61 -18.36 -26.37
C ILE A 26 -15.35 -17.87 -24.93
N VAL A 27 -14.60 -18.65 -24.15
CA VAL A 27 -14.25 -18.28 -22.77
C VAL A 27 -13.35 -17.06 -22.75
N ARG A 28 -12.34 -16.98 -23.63
CA ARG A 28 -11.47 -15.80 -23.77
C ARG A 28 -12.27 -14.54 -24.12
N VAL A 29 -13.23 -14.63 -25.05
CA VAL A 29 -14.09 -13.50 -25.42
C VAL A 29 -14.98 -13.07 -24.24
N ILE A 30 -15.61 -14.02 -23.53
CA ILE A 30 -16.45 -13.71 -22.36
C ILE A 30 -15.63 -13.04 -21.25
N VAL A 31 -14.44 -13.55 -20.95
CA VAL A 31 -13.55 -12.99 -19.94
C VAL A 31 -13.07 -11.59 -20.35
N ALA A 32 -12.71 -11.39 -21.62
CA ALA A 32 -12.33 -10.07 -22.13
C ALA A 32 -13.48 -9.05 -21.99
N ILE A 33 -14.72 -9.43 -22.33
CA ILE A 33 -15.91 -8.58 -22.18
C ILE A 33 -16.14 -8.22 -20.71
N ILE A 34 -16.07 -9.19 -19.80
CA ILE A 34 -16.25 -8.95 -18.35
C ILE A 34 -15.17 -8.00 -17.83
N THR A 35 -13.92 -8.18 -18.25
CA THR A 35 -12.79 -7.34 -17.82
C THR A 35 -12.96 -5.91 -18.31
N VAL A 36 -13.37 -5.71 -19.56
CA VAL A 36 -13.67 -4.37 -20.13
C VAL A 36 -14.85 -3.73 -19.40
N ALA A 37 -15.92 -4.47 -19.14
CA ALA A 37 -17.09 -3.96 -18.42
C ALA A 37 -16.76 -3.53 -16.98
N LEU A 38 -15.90 -4.28 -16.28
CA LEU A 38 -15.43 -3.91 -14.93
C LEU A 38 -14.55 -2.65 -14.95
N LEU A 39 -13.78 -2.44 -16.01
CA LEU A 39 -12.93 -1.25 -16.17
C LEU A 39 -13.75 0.01 -16.47
N THR A 40 -14.80 -0.10 -17.30
CA THR A 40 -15.65 1.04 -17.69
C THR A 40 -16.71 1.40 -16.64
N ALA A 41 -17.06 0.48 -15.74
CA ALA A 41 -18.05 0.72 -14.69
C ALA A 41 -17.60 1.69 -13.58
N CYS A 42 -16.33 2.13 -13.57
CA CYS A 42 -15.81 3.04 -12.54
C CYS A 42 -15.91 4.52 -12.91
N GLU A 43 -16.31 4.86 -14.14
CA GLU A 43 -16.35 6.25 -14.62
C GLU A 43 -17.74 6.89 -14.53
N SER A 44 -18.79 6.14 -14.18
CA SER A 44 -20.16 6.66 -14.09
C SER A 44 -20.55 7.11 -12.68
N VAL A 45 -19.69 7.88 -12.01
CA VAL A 45 -20.11 8.69 -10.85
C VAL A 45 -20.57 10.05 -11.40
N PRO A 46 -21.89 10.36 -11.44
CA PRO A 46 -22.35 11.67 -11.83
C PRO A 46 -21.80 12.72 -10.86
N THR A 47 -20.90 13.56 -11.38
CA THR A 47 -20.29 14.67 -10.66
C THR A 47 -21.24 15.86 -10.75
N SER A 48 -22.22 15.96 -9.86
CA SER A 48 -22.87 17.24 -9.52
C SER A 48 -23.90 17.08 -8.40
N THR A 49 -23.45 16.70 -7.22
CA THR A 49 -24.16 17.07 -5.99
C THR A 49 -23.12 17.71 -5.09
N PRO A 50 -23.27 18.98 -4.65
CA PRO A 50 -22.42 19.49 -3.58
C PRO A 50 -22.52 18.53 -2.40
N PRO A 51 -21.40 18.11 -1.79
CA PRO A 51 -21.45 17.20 -0.66
C PRO A 51 -22.37 17.82 0.41
N PRO A 52 -23.24 17.02 1.06
CA PRO A 52 -24.03 17.53 2.18
C PRO A 52 -23.05 18.08 3.23
N VAL A 53 -23.28 19.31 3.69
CA VAL A 53 -22.55 19.87 4.83
C VAL A 53 -22.94 19.03 6.04
N ILE A 54 -22.00 18.22 6.53
CA ILE A 54 -22.21 17.40 7.72
C ILE A 54 -21.86 18.29 8.91
N ASP A 55 -22.87 18.84 9.59
CA ASP A 55 -22.71 19.70 10.79
C ASP A 55 -22.05 18.99 11.99
N ASN A 56 -21.69 17.71 11.84
CA ASN A 56 -21.05 16.86 12.85
C ASN A 56 -19.71 16.30 12.36
N GLU A 57 -18.97 17.04 11.52
CA GLU A 57 -17.63 16.59 11.13
C GLU A 57 -16.70 16.64 12.34
N PRO A 58 -16.08 15.51 12.74
CA PRO A 58 -15.21 15.49 13.90
C PRO A 58 -14.04 16.45 13.68
N PRO A 59 -13.55 17.12 14.73
CA PRO A 59 -12.45 18.07 14.60
C PRO A 59 -11.23 17.38 13.99
N VAL A 60 -10.68 17.97 12.93
CA VAL A 60 -9.46 17.48 12.30
C VAL A 60 -8.29 17.70 13.26
N VAL A 61 -7.79 16.62 13.86
CA VAL A 61 -6.62 16.67 14.75
C VAL A 61 -5.35 16.50 13.92
N ILE A 62 -4.55 17.56 13.80
CA ILE A 62 -3.23 17.51 13.15
C ILE A 62 -2.17 17.23 14.21
N CYS A 63 -1.72 15.97 14.28
CA CYS A 63 -0.66 15.55 15.18
C CYS A 63 0.72 15.72 14.52
N ALA A 64 1.42 16.80 14.87
CA ALA A 64 2.79 17.01 14.40
C ALA A 64 3.74 15.94 14.98
N ILE A 65 4.47 15.26 14.09
CA ILE A 65 5.51 14.31 14.47
C ILE A 65 6.83 15.09 14.65
N PRO A 66 7.53 14.95 15.78
CA PRO A 66 8.79 15.65 16.01
C PRO A 66 9.84 15.21 14.99
N ALA A 67 10.63 16.17 14.48
CA ALA A 67 11.63 15.92 13.43
C ALA A 67 12.61 14.78 13.78
N GLY A 68 13.01 14.67 15.06
CA GLY A 68 13.90 13.60 15.52
C GLY A 68 13.36 12.17 15.37
N MET A 69 12.05 11.98 15.19
CA MET A 69 11.45 10.67 14.93
C MET A 69 11.46 10.29 13.46
N THR A 70 11.53 11.26 12.55
CA THR A 70 11.51 11.07 11.10
C THR A 70 12.88 11.25 10.45
N GLU A 71 13.93 11.50 11.25
CA GLU A 71 15.30 11.60 10.78
C GLU A 71 15.72 10.37 9.96
N SER A 72 16.04 10.60 8.70
CA SER A 72 16.54 9.57 7.80
C SER A 72 17.90 9.09 8.27
N LYS A 73 18.06 7.77 8.35
CA LYS A 73 19.37 7.15 8.55
C LYS A 73 19.86 6.65 7.20
N ALA A 74 21.08 7.02 6.84
CA ALA A 74 21.73 6.52 5.63
C ALA A 74 21.67 4.99 5.54
N GLU A 75 21.25 4.49 4.37
CA GLU A 75 21.30 3.07 4.03
C GLU A 75 22.78 2.61 3.99
N PRO A 76 23.09 1.37 4.41
CA PRO A 76 24.41 0.81 4.20
C PRO A 76 24.79 0.81 2.71
N SER A 77 26.05 1.14 2.42
CA SER A 77 26.56 1.16 1.06
C SER A 77 26.65 -0.25 0.48
N LYS A 78 26.17 -0.41 -0.76
CA LYS A 78 26.32 -1.65 -1.53
C LYS A 78 27.81 -1.89 -1.85
N PRO A 79 28.29 -3.15 -1.80
CA PRO A 79 29.62 -3.48 -2.29
C PRO A 79 29.71 -3.20 -3.79
N ILE A 80 30.82 -2.61 -4.24
CA ILE A 80 31.06 -2.23 -5.64
C ILE A 80 32.41 -2.76 -6.11
N GLY A 81 32.53 -3.04 -7.42
CA GLY A 81 33.76 -3.58 -8.02
C GLY A 81 33.93 -5.07 -7.78
N ASN A 82 35.17 -5.51 -7.54
CA ASN A 82 35.48 -6.91 -7.21
C ASN A 82 35.17 -7.17 -5.74
N TYR A 83 33.97 -7.68 -5.45
CA TYR A 83 33.54 -8.07 -4.12
C TYR A 83 33.44 -9.60 -3.98
N SER A 84 33.62 -10.08 -2.75
CA SER A 84 33.47 -11.49 -2.39
C SER A 84 32.06 -11.81 -1.88
N GLN A 85 31.75 -13.09 -1.76
CA GLN A 85 30.51 -13.55 -1.09
C GLN A 85 30.43 -13.10 0.38
N ARG A 86 31.58 -12.94 1.05
CA ARG A 86 31.63 -12.44 2.42
C ARG A 86 31.15 -10.99 2.50
N ASP A 87 31.53 -10.17 1.52
CA ASP A 87 31.14 -8.76 1.46
C ASP A 87 29.62 -8.61 1.26
N VAL A 88 29.04 -9.48 0.42
CA VAL A 88 27.59 -9.57 0.24
C VAL A 88 26.91 -9.96 1.56
N GLY A 89 27.42 -10.96 2.27
CA GLY A 89 26.87 -11.39 3.56
C GLY A 89 26.88 -10.29 4.62
N LEU A 90 27.98 -9.54 4.71
CA LEU A 90 28.10 -8.39 5.62
C LEU A 90 27.13 -7.26 5.23
N TYR A 91 27.01 -6.96 3.93
CA TYR A 91 26.05 -5.99 3.43
C TYR A 91 24.62 -6.38 3.77
N LEU A 92 24.20 -7.63 3.52
CA LEU A 92 22.85 -8.10 3.84
C LEU A 92 22.55 -8.04 5.34
N GLN A 93 23.52 -8.38 6.20
CA GLN A 93 23.36 -8.25 7.64
C GLN A 93 23.17 -6.78 8.06
N ALA A 94 23.96 -5.86 7.49
CA ALA A 94 23.84 -4.44 7.74
C ALA A 94 22.48 -3.90 7.25
N LEU A 95 22.06 -4.32 6.07
CA LEU A 95 20.79 -3.93 5.44
C LEU A 95 19.60 -4.42 6.28
N HIS A 96 19.62 -5.67 6.75
CA HIS A 96 18.57 -6.20 7.63
C HIS A 96 18.44 -5.36 8.90
N ARG A 97 19.56 -5.10 9.60
CA ARG A 97 19.56 -4.25 10.81
C ARG A 97 19.11 -2.82 10.54
N TRP A 98 19.44 -2.27 9.37
CA TRP A 98 18.97 -0.95 8.95
C TRP A 98 17.45 -0.96 8.76
N GLY A 99 16.93 -1.92 8.00
CA GLY A 99 15.50 -2.08 7.73
C GLY A 99 14.67 -2.32 8.99
N SER A 100 15.08 -3.26 9.86
CA SER A 100 14.35 -3.54 11.12
C SER A 100 14.25 -2.30 12.02
N ARG A 101 15.31 -1.48 12.08
CA ARG A 101 15.28 -0.22 12.84
C ARG A 101 14.38 0.83 12.18
N GLY A 102 14.32 0.87 10.85
CA GLY A 102 13.39 1.71 10.11
C GLY A 102 11.93 1.37 10.47
N TRP A 103 11.57 0.10 10.44
CA TRP A 103 10.24 -0.36 10.83
C TRP A 103 9.88 -0.03 12.29
N LEU A 104 10.83 -0.21 13.20
CA LEU A 104 10.62 0.14 14.62
C LEU A 104 10.35 1.66 14.80
N ARG A 105 11.00 2.52 14.01
CA ARG A 105 10.73 3.96 14.04
C ARG A 105 9.32 4.27 13.54
N LEU A 106 8.89 3.65 12.44
CA LEU A 106 7.53 3.80 11.93
C LEU A 106 6.48 3.37 12.95
N ALA A 107 6.70 2.26 13.66
CA ALA A 107 5.81 1.81 14.72
C ALA A 107 5.67 2.86 15.85
N ARG A 108 6.77 3.53 16.23
CA ARG A 108 6.72 4.60 17.24
C ARG A 108 6.03 5.86 16.75
N VAL A 109 6.16 6.20 15.47
CA VAL A 109 5.44 7.33 14.86
C VAL A 109 3.93 7.06 14.87
N ASP A 110 3.52 5.83 14.54
CA ASP A 110 2.12 5.41 14.60
C ASP A 110 1.57 5.47 16.04
N GLU A 111 2.30 4.89 17.00
CA GLU A 111 1.95 4.95 18.43
C GLU A 111 1.77 6.41 18.91
N ARG A 112 2.74 7.28 18.59
CA ARG A 112 2.66 8.70 18.94
C ARG A 112 1.47 9.41 18.30
N SER A 113 1.14 9.08 17.06
CA SER A 113 -0.02 9.61 16.36
C SER A 113 -1.32 9.23 17.08
N ARG A 114 -1.46 7.95 17.45
CA ARG A 114 -2.62 7.44 18.21
C ARG A 114 -2.75 8.10 19.58
N GLU A 115 -1.66 8.25 20.32
CA GLU A 115 -1.66 8.96 21.63
C GLU A 115 -2.09 10.42 21.50
N CYS A 116 -1.65 11.09 20.45
CA CYS A 116 -2.01 12.48 20.20
C CYS A 116 -3.50 12.60 19.86
N GLN A 117 -4.01 11.73 18.97
CA GLN A 117 -5.42 11.67 18.64
C GLN A 117 -6.29 11.35 19.86
N ALA A 118 -5.89 10.38 20.68
CA ALA A 118 -6.62 10.00 21.89
C ALA A 118 -6.72 11.16 22.90
N ARG A 119 -5.63 11.94 23.08
CA ARG A 119 -5.64 13.12 23.95
C ARG A 119 -6.50 14.26 23.39
N ALA A 120 -6.44 14.49 22.08
CA ALA A 120 -7.21 15.56 21.45
C ALA A 120 -8.72 15.30 21.44
N LEU A 121 -9.12 14.03 21.45
CA LEU A 121 -10.52 13.60 21.45
C LEU A 121 -11.04 13.20 22.85
N ALA A 122 -10.19 13.28 23.89
CA ALA A 122 -10.60 12.98 25.24
C ALA A 122 -11.69 13.99 25.68
N PRO A 123 -12.80 13.53 26.28
CA PRO A 123 -13.77 14.44 26.86
C PRO A 123 -13.08 15.27 27.94
N ASN A 124 -13.23 16.60 27.87
CA ASN A 124 -12.75 17.47 28.94
C ASN A 124 -13.49 17.07 30.23
N GLU A 125 -12.78 16.52 31.22
CA GLU A 125 -13.35 16.41 32.56
C GLU A 125 -13.55 17.84 33.10
N PRO A 126 -14.75 18.16 33.61
CA PRO A 126 -15.09 19.49 34.14
C PRO A 126 -14.31 19.85 35.41
#